data_AF-A0A662PX08-F1
#
_entry.id   AF-A0A662PX08-F1
#
_cell.length_a   1.000
_cell.length_b   1.000
_cell.length_c   1.000
_cell.angle_alpha   90.00
_cell.angle_beta   90.00
_cell.angle_gamma   90.00
#
_symmetry.space_group_name_H-M   'P 1'
#
loop_
_entity.id
_entity.type
_entity.pdbx_description
1 polymer ?
#
loop_
_entity_poly.entity_id
_entity_poly.type
_entity_poly.pdbx_seq_one_letter_code
_entity_poly.pdbx_strand_id
1 'polypeptide(L)'
;MARFISEGIVDLAAIDCINNAGIVLEGEEKDVVKGGDKYPSWEYFKKNPEEIDLLAKKVASQLPTLKSRYDYIVAYVNVKAYRLALKKASNLSNVPVHFINLRFSPLSFRSLKNRSNLMESIRRFLNIRPEIYFCFPDLADAKVRAIRRLAEGDGLRINVLISYLTIKGKPSTLHKLVTLRSRKLISRIMLDSGAYNLLNRSISLKSYRQLINEYANFIISHQKLFDRVVVPDVPNDPHKTEEYTKLFLKRIQGFNSEKLVFVAQGRSIRSYVKSIQRLKRLNVSPGVIGIGGIDHFKRRRDWGSIVKILNYAASCFGKPVHLFGATRTILKRIGMFFDCCDMASWLYDIRFRRRSELNALTSEQATYMAIKKTLFENMSRTGMCSN
;
A
#
# COMPACT_ATOMS: atom_id res chain seq x y z
N MET A 1 -8.00 -3.44 -8.51
CA MET A 1 -8.57 -4.56 -9.28
C MET A 1 -7.61 -4.98 -10.38
N ALA A 2 -7.47 -4.23 -11.49
CA ALA A 2 -6.54 -4.59 -12.58
C ALA A 2 -5.11 -4.92 -12.11
N ARG A 3 -4.53 -4.12 -11.22
CA ARG A 3 -3.19 -4.38 -10.68
C ARG A 3 -3.07 -5.64 -9.82
N PHE A 4 -4.00 -5.90 -8.90
CA PHE A 4 -3.92 -7.10 -8.03
C PHE A 4 -4.25 -8.39 -8.79
N ILE A 5 -5.12 -8.30 -9.80
CA ILE A 5 -5.37 -9.39 -10.75
C ILE A 5 -4.14 -9.61 -11.63
N SER A 6 -3.56 -8.53 -12.20
CA SER A 6 -2.38 -8.63 -13.06
C SER A 6 -1.12 -9.05 -12.32
N GLU A 7 -1.03 -8.78 -11.01
CA GLU A 7 0.06 -9.21 -10.13
C GLU A 7 -0.21 -10.61 -9.54
N GLY A 8 -1.35 -11.27 -9.85
CA GLY A 8 -1.70 -12.60 -9.33
C GLY A 8 -1.97 -12.66 -7.82
N ILE A 9 -2.10 -11.50 -7.17
CA ILE A 9 -2.29 -11.37 -5.71
C ILE A 9 -3.75 -11.60 -5.33
N VAL A 10 -4.67 -11.24 -6.23
CA VAL A 10 -6.11 -11.44 -6.06
C VAL A 10 -6.66 -11.95 -7.37
N ASP A 11 -6.97 -13.24 -7.43
CA ASP A 11 -7.93 -13.71 -8.42
C ASP A 11 -9.32 -13.40 -7.91
N LEU A 12 -10.05 -12.61 -8.70
CA LEU A 12 -11.49 -12.54 -8.53
C LEU A 12 -12.10 -13.77 -9.17
N ALA A 13 -12.02 -14.88 -8.47
CA ALA A 13 -13.13 -15.81 -8.50
C ALA A 13 -14.28 -15.06 -7.82
N ALA A 14 -15.21 -14.51 -8.60
CA ALA A 14 -16.57 -14.69 -8.13
C ALA A 14 -16.65 -16.21 -7.91
N ILE A 15 -16.93 -16.66 -6.69
CA ILE A 15 -17.74 -17.89 -6.64
C ILE A 15 -18.96 -17.44 -7.39
N ASP A 16 -18.97 -17.85 -8.64
CA ASP A 16 -19.90 -17.48 -9.66
C ASP A 16 -21.28 -17.60 -9.03
N CYS A 17 -21.86 -16.47 -8.66
CA CYS A 17 -23.28 -16.33 -8.81
C CYS A 17 -23.48 -16.36 -10.33
N ILE A 18 -23.40 -17.56 -10.92
CA ILE A 18 -23.64 -17.92 -12.33
C ILE A 18 -22.48 -17.61 -13.28
N ASN A 19 -21.55 -18.54 -13.47
CA ASN A 19 -21.45 -19.25 -14.74
C ASN A 19 -21.91 -20.72 -14.71
N ASN A 20 -22.43 -21.29 -13.61
CA ASN A 20 -23.07 -22.64 -13.65
C ASN A 20 -23.91 -23.06 -12.40
N ALA A 21 -24.43 -22.12 -11.61
CA ALA A 21 -25.34 -22.46 -10.51
C ALA A 21 -26.22 -21.28 -10.06
N GLY A 22 -27.23 -20.92 -10.87
CA GLY A 22 -28.44 -20.32 -10.31
C GLY A 22 -29.33 -21.43 -9.72
N ILE A 23 -30.30 -21.14 -8.88
CA ILE A 23 -31.39 -22.09 -8.62
C ILE A 23 -32.49 -21.73 -9.60
N VAL A 24 -32.77 -22.62 -10.56
CA VAL A 24 -34.03 -22.59 -11.34
C VAL A 24 -34.83 -23.79 -10.85
N LEU A 25 -35.98 -23.48 -10.26
CA LEU A 25 -37.08 -24.42 -10.11
C LEU A 25 -37.65 -24.71 -11.49
N GLU A 26 -37.41 -25.90 -12.03
CA GLU A 26 -38.37 -26.70 -12.81
C GLU A 26 -37.62 -27.90 -13.44
N GLY A 27 -38.12 -29.12 -13.17
CA GLY A 27 -37.70 -30.36 -13.86
C GLY A 27 -36.96 -31.39 -12.99
N GLU A 28 -37.13 -32.67 -13.33
CA GLU A 28 -36.72 -33.87 -12.57
C GLU A 28 -35.19 -34.11 -12.51
N GLU A 29 -34.37 -33.27 -13.13
CA GLU A 29 -32.89 -33.34 -13.06
C GLU A 29 -32.32 -32.23 -12.17
N LYS A 30 -32.21 -32.50 -10.87
CA LYS A 30 -31.85 -31.51 -9.83
C LYS A 30 -30.38 -31.02 -9.84
N ASP A 31 -29.52 -31.44 -10.76
CA ASP A 31 -28.07 -31.35 -10.52
C ASP A 31 -27.27 -30.33 -11.36
N VAL A 32 -27.80 -29.75 -12.44
CA VAL A 32 -27.01 -28.80 -13.27
C VAL A 32 -27.85 -27.61 -13.72
N VAL A 33 -27.51 -26.41 -13.26
CA VAL A 33 -28.26 -25.18 -13.60
C VAL A 33 -27.38 -24.19 -14.35
N LYS A 34 -27.68 -24.01 -15.64
CA LYS A 34 -27.20 -22.87 -16.44
C LYS A 34 -27.85 -21.57 -15.95
N GLY A 35 -27.10 -20.48 -16.02
CA GLY A 35 -27.57 -19.15 -15.62
C GLY A 35 -28.80 -18.66 -16.33
N GLY A 36 -29.87 -18.39 -15.57
CA GLY A 36 -31.04 -17.65 -16.04
C GLY A 36 -31.06 -16.22 -15.50
N ASP A 37 -31.83 -15.33 -16.15
CA ASP A 37 -31.96 -13.91 -15.83
C ASP A 37 -32.71 -13.61 -14.51
N LYS A 38 -33.32 -14.62 -13.88
CA LYS A 38 -34.11 -14.48 -12.65
C LYS A 38 -33.48 -15.21 -11.48
N TYR A 39 -33.00 -14.44 -10.50
CA TYR A 39 -32.49 -14.96 -9.23
C TYR A 39 -33.64 -15.15 -8.23
N PRO A 40 -33.72 -16.28 -7.51
CA PRO A 40 -34.74 -16.45 -6.48
C PRO A 40 -34.58 -15.44 -5.35
N SER A 41 -35.71 -14.82 -4.97
CA SER A 41 -35.74 -13.81 -3.90
C SER A 41 -35.64 -14.47 -2.52
N TRP A 42 -35.42 -13.68 -1.48
CA TRP A 42 -35.46 -14.19 -0.11
C TRP A 42 -36.82 -14.81 0.26
N GLU A 43 -37.92 -14.32 -0.31
CA GLU A 43 -39.26 -14.87 -0.09
C GLU A 43 -39.42 -16.28 -0.65
N TYR A 44 -38.71 -16.60 -1.74
CA TYR A 44 -38.67 -17.95 -2.27
C TYR A 44 -38.04 -18.94 -1.28
N PHE A 45 -36.87 -18.60 -0.73
CA PHE A 45 -36.15 -19.44 0.24
C PHE A 45 -36.83 -19.53 1.61
N LYS A 46 -37.69 -18.57 1.96
CA LYS A 46 -38.55 -18.69 3.15
C LYS A 46 -39.60 -19.78 2.98
N LYS A 47 -40.17 -19.90 1.77
CA LYS A 47 -41.17 -20.93 1.43
C LYS A 47 -40.54 -22.30 1.22
N ASN A 48 -39.28 -22.34 0.79
CA ASN A 48 -38.52 -23.56 0.45
C ASN A 48 -37.16 -23.55 1.16
N PRO A 49 -37.11 -23.74 2.50
CA PRO A 49 -35.87 -23.68 3.27
C PRO A 49 -34.83 -24.75 2.91
N GLU A 50 -35.26 -25.92 2.44
CA GLU A 50 -34.44 -27.04 1.98
C GLU A 50 -33.52 -26.68 0.80
N GLU A 51 -33.91 -25.69 -0.01
CA GLU A 51 -33.11 -25.18 -1.12
C GLU A 51 -31.82 -24.50 -0.64
N ILE A 52 -31.82 -23.94 0.58
CA ILE A 52 -30.60 -23.39 1.18
C ILE A 52 -29.60 -24.51 1.47
N ASP A 53 -30.08 -25.70 1.86
CA ASP A 53 -29.23 -26.85 2.18
C ASP A 53 -28.67 -27.52 0.91
N LEU A 54 -29.47 -27.62 -0.15
CA LEU A 54 -28.99 -28.06 -1.46
C LEU A 54 -27.89 -27.13 -2.00
N LEU A 55 -28.13 -25.81 -1.92
CA LEU A 55 -27.13 -24.81 -2.29
C LEU A 55 -25.86 -24.92 -1.44
N ALA A 56 -26.01 -25.12 -0.12
CA ALA A 56 -24.88 -25.26 0.79
C ALA A 56 -24.02 -26.50 0.46
N LYS A 57 -24.65 -27.65 0.19
CA LYS A 57 -23.93 -28.89 -0.19
C LYS A 57 -23.16 -28.72 -1.49
N LYS A 58 -23.80 -28.12 -2.50
CA LYS A 58 -23.16 -27.87 -3.81
C LYS A 58 -21.95 -26.96 -3.66
N VAL A 59 -22.08 -25.84 -2.95
CA VAL A 59 -20.96 -24.93 -2.69
C VAL A 59 -19.87 -25.60 -1.83
N ALA A 60 -20.25 -26.42 -0.84
CA ALA A 60 -19.29 -27.14 0.01
C ALA A 60 -18.38 -28.07 -0.81
N SER A 61 -18.90 -28.71 -1.86
CA SER A 61 -18.10 -29.58 -2.74
C SER A 61 -17.02 -28.83 -3.53
N GLN A 62 -17.19 -27.52 -3.75
CA GLN A 62 -16.27 -26.69 -4.54
C GLN A 62 -15.22 -25.96 -3.68
N LEU A 63 -15.53 -25.72 -2.40
CA LEU A 63 -14.66 -24.97 -1.49
C LEU A 63 -13.26 -25.60 -1.29
N PRO A 64 -13.08 -26.93 -1.18
CA PRO A 64 -11.75 -27.54 -1.07
C PRO A 64 -10.85 -27.26 -2.28
N THR A 65 -11.41 -27.32 -3.50
CA THR A 65 -10.68 -27.00 -4.73
C THR A 65 -10.23 -25.55 -4.73
N LEU A 66 -11.10 -24.62 -4.33
CA LEU A 66 -10.72 -23.21 -4.19
C LEU A 66 -9.66 -23.01 -3.09
N LYS A 67 -9.76 -23.73 -1.98
CA LYS A 67 -8.80 -23.64 -0.88
C LYS A 67 -7.40 -24.13 -1.27
N SER A 68 -7.32 -25.14 -2.14
CA SER A 68 -6.03 -25.61 -2.68
C SER A 68 -5.33 -24.59 -3.57
N ARG A 69 -6.10 -23.65 -4.15
CA ARG A 69 -5.61 -22.62 -5.08
C ARG A 69 -5.36 -21.27 -4.41
N TYR A 70 -6.03 -21.00 -3.29
CA TYR A 70 -6.06 -19.67 -2.67
C TYR A 70 -5.81 -19.71 -1.16
N ASP A 71 -4.99 -18.78 -0.67
CA ASP A 71 -4.71 -18.63 0.77
C ASP A 71 -5.98 -18.27 1.54
N TYR A 72 -6.81 -17.39 0.97
CA TYR A 72 -8.03 -16.87 1.57
C TYR A 72 -9.20 -16.89 0.58
N ILE A 73 -10.39 -17.26 1.08
CA ILE A 73 -11.65 -17.16 0.35
C ILE A 73 -12.48 -16.05 1.00
N VAL A 74 -12.74 -14.96 0.26
CA VAL A 74 -13.48 -13.80 0.74
C VAL A 74 -14.77 -13.63 -0.05
N ALA A 75 -15.90 -13.62 0.65
CA ALA A 75 -17.23 -13.53 0.04
C ALA A 75 -17.92 -12.20 0.36
N TYR A 76 -18.43 -11.55 -0.69
CA TYR A 76 -19.44 -10.49 -0.56
C TYR A 76 -20.79 -11.02 -1.03
N VAL A 77 -21.78 -11.04 -0.14
CA VAL A 77 -23.11 -11.57 -0.44
C VAL A 77 -24.18 -10.59 0.04
N ASN A 78 -24.97 -10.05 -0.89
CA ASN A 78 -26.05 -9.11 -0.60
C ASN A 78 -27.40 -9.81 -0.34
N VAL A 79 -27.59 -11.05 -0.81
CA VAL A 79 -28.82 -11.82 -0.61
C VAL A 79 -28.67 -12.77 0.58
N LYS A 80 -29.60 -12.69 1.55
CA LYS A 80 -29.54 -13.42 2.81
C LYS A 80 -29.43 -14.94 2.64
N ALA A 81 -30.19 -15.54 1.72
CA ALA A 81 -30.18 -16.99 1.47
C ALA A 81 -28.79 -17.50 1.06
N TYR A 82 -28.17 -16.87 0.06
CA TYR A 82 -26.81 -17.23 -0.38
C TYR A 82 -25.77 -17.05 0.74
N ARG A 83 -25.94 -16.04 1.61
CA ARG A 83 -25.05 -15.86 2.76
C ARG A 83 -25.18 -17.01 3.75
N LEU A 84 -26.41 -17.48 4.00
CA LEU A 84 -26.68 -18.62 4.86
C LEU A 84 -26.12 -19.91 4.26
N ALA A 85 -26.35 -20.13 2.96
CA ALA A 85 -25.83 -21.29 2.25
C ALA A 85 -24.29 -21.33 2.27
N LEU A 86 -23.60 -20.22 2.00
CA LEU A 86 -22.14 -20.13 2.08
C LEU A 86 -21.61 -20.37 3.49
N LYS A 87 -22.32 -19.89 4.53
CA LYS A 87 -21.95 -20.18 5.92
C LYS A 87 -22.08 -21.68 6.23
N LYS A 88 -23.20 -22.29 5.84
CA LYS A 88 -23.41 -23.74 5.99
C LYS A 88 -22.34 -24.52 5.21
N ALA A 89 -22.06 -24.13 3.97
CA ALA A 89 -21.04 -24.75 3.13
C ALA A 89 -19.64 -24.68 3.74
N SER A 90 -19.27 -23.51 4.31
CA SER A 90 -18.01 -23.31 5.02
C SER A 90 -17.87 -24.28 6.20
N ASN A 91 -18.94 -24.45 6.97
CA ASN A 91 -18.96 -25.41 8.08
C ASN A 91 -18.88 -26.86 7.60
N LEU A 92 -19.66 -27.23 6.57
CA LEU A 92 -19.72 -28.59 6.02
C LEU A 92 -18.38 -29.05 5.42
N SER A 93 -17.67 -28.14 4.75
CA SER A 93 -16.40 -28.43 4.09
C SER A 93 -15.17 -28.21 4.99
N ASN A 94 -15.37 -27.64 6.19
CA ASN A 94 -14.29 -27.15 7.06
C ASN A 94 -13.31 -26.18 6.34
N VAL A 95 -13.81 -25.45 5.33
CA VAL A 95 -13.04 -24.44 4.61
C VAL A 95 -13.54 -23.06 5.05
N PRO A 96 -12.66 -22.20 5.62
CA PRO A 96 -13.08 -20.89 6.11
C PRO A 96 -13.44 -19.95 4.96
N VAL A 97 -14.67 -19.43 4.99
CA VAL A 97 -15.13 -18.36 4.10
C VAL A 97 -15.30 -17.08 4.89
N HIS A 98 -14.58 -16.03 4.48
CA HIS A 98 -14.58 -14.76 5.19
C HIS A 98 -15.56 -13.78 4.57
N PHE A 99 -16.57 -13.37 5.35
CA PHE A 99 -17.62 -12.48 4.87
C PHE A 99 -17.26 -11.02 5.07
N ILE A 100 -17.24 -10.25 3.99
CA ILE A 100 -17.12 -8.80 4.04
C ILE A 100 -18.51 -8.17 3.91
N ASN A 101 -18.78 -7.16 4.74
CA ASN A 101 -20.02 -6.39 4.68
C ASN A 101 -19.77 -5.10 3.90
N LEU A 102 -20.18 -5.07 2.62
CA LEU A 102 -20.17 -3.85 1.83
C LEU A 102 -21.57 -3.23 1.78
N ARG A 103 -21.65 -1.91 1.98
CA ARG A 103 -22.88 -1.12 1.84
C ARG A 103 -23.15 -0.72 0.37
N PHE A 104 -23.14 -1.66 -0.58
CA PHE A 104 -23.56 -1.37 -1.97
C PHE A 104 -24.00 -2.63 -2.73
N SER A 105 -24.97 -2.53 -3.65
CA SER A 105 -25.49 -3.67 -4.44
C SER A 105 -24.46 -4.27 -5.42
N PRO A 106 -24.35 -5.60 -5.60
CA PRO A 106 -23.50 -6.25 -6.61
C PRO A 106 -23.71 -5.72 -8.03
N LEU A 107 -24.93 -5.30 -8.38
CA LEU A 107 -25.25 -4.70 -9.69
C LEU A 107 -24.51 -3.36 -9.93
N SER A 108 -23.99 -2.75 -8.87
CA SER A 108 -23.25 -1.49 -8.90
C SER A 108 -21.72 -1.67 -8.95
N PHE A 109 -21.20 -2.90 -9.16
CA PHE A 109 -19.77 -3.19 -9.36
C PHE A 109 -19.16 -2.51 -10.60
N ARG A 110 -20.01 -2.00 -11.51
CA ARG A 110 -19.59 -1.24 -12.69
C ARG A 110 -18.95 0.11 -12.32
N SER A 111 -19.25 0.67 -11.15
CA SER A 111 -18.68 1.97 -10.75
C SER A 111 -17.29 1.83 -10.11
N LEU A 112 -16.36 2.71 -10.51
CA LEU A 112 -15.01 2.84 -9.92
C LEU A 112 -15.03 3.00 -8.40
N LYS A 113 -16.02 3.75 -7.88
CA LYS A 113 -16.20 4.02 -6.43
C LYS A 113 -16.43 2.73 -5.64
N ASN A 114 -17.28 1.83 -6.15
CA ASN A 114 -17.61 0.59 -5.45
C ASN A 114 -16.46 -0.41 -5.48
N ARG A 115 -15.66 -0.41 -6.56
CA ARG A 115 -14.42 -1.20 -6.64
C ARG A 115 -13.39 -0.74 -5.59
N SER A 116 -13.24 0.57 -5.36
CA SER A 116 -12.37 1.09 -4.30
C SER A 116 -12.81 0.63 -2.90
N ASN A 117 -14.11 0.65 -2.59
CA ASN A 117 -14.65 0.20 -1.29
C ASN A 117 -14.47 -1.30 -1.04
N LEU A 118 -14.59 -2.14 -2.09
CA LEU A 118 -14.27 -3.56 -2.01
C LEU A 118 -12.79 -3.77 -1.69
N MET A 119 -11.89 -3.08 -2.41
CA MET A 119 -10.45 -3.18 -2.17
C MET A 119 -10.07 -2.74 -0.76
N GLU A 120 -10.68 -1.66 -0.26
CA GLU A 120 -10.54 -1.20 1.11
C GLU A 120 -10.89 -2.32 2.10
N SER A 121 -12.03 -2.99 1.87
CA SER A 121 -12.52 -4.05 2.75
C SER A 121 -11.68 -5.32 2.67
N ILE A 122 -11.20 -5.70 1.48
CA ILE A 122 -10.27 -6.83 1.29
C ILE A 122 -8.93 -6.54 1.98
N ARG A 123 -8.35 -5.35 1.79
CA ARG A 123 -7.09 -4.99 2.45
C ARG A 123 -7.25 -4.94 3.96
N ARG A 124 -8.39 -4.47 4.45
CA ARG A 124 -8.72 -4.51 5.88
C ARG A 124 -8.87 -5.94 6.40
N PHE A 125 -9.55 -6.80 5.64
CA PHE A 125 -9.73 -8.22 5.97
C PHE A 125 -8.39 -8.97 6.00
N LEU A 126 -7.58 -8.83 4.95
CA LEU A 126 -6.24 -9.42 4.85
C LEU A 126 -5.20 -8.72 5.73
N ASN A 127 -5.59 -7.65 6.44
CA ASN A 127 -4.68 -6.78 7.21
C ASN A 127 -3.44 -6.37 6.39
N ILE A 128 -3.61 -6.14 5.08
CA ILE A 128 -2.53 -5.73 4.18
C ILE A 128 -2.16 -4.29 4.53
N ARG A 129 -0.97 -4.16 5.10
CA ARG A 129 -0.44 -2.88 5.53
C ARG A 129 0.50 -2.30 4.51
N PRO A 130 0.61 -0.96 4.47
CA PRO A 130 1.60 -0.33 3.63
C PRO A 130 3.00 -0.68 4.13
N GLU A 131 3.91 -0.88 3.19
CA GLU A 131 5.33 -0.97 3.51
C GLU A 131 5.83 0.37 4.06
N ILE A 132 6.45 0.34 5.23
CA ILE A 132 6.94 1.56 5.90
C ILE A 132 8.43 1.72 5.64
N TYR A 133 8.81 2.81 4.99
CA TYR A 133 10.18 3.28 4.90
C TYR A 133 10.48 4.26 6.04
N PHE A 134 11.43 3.91 6.90
CA PHE A 134 11.84 4.79 7.99
C PHE A 134 12.78 5.86 7.45
N CYS A 135 12.43 7.15 7.58
CA CYS A 135 13.27 8.25 7.12
C CYS A 135 14.41 8.49 8.09
N PHE A 136 15.65 8.30 7.63
CA PHE A 136 16.85 8.56 8.41
C PHE A 136 17.51 9.86 7.95
N PRO A 137 17.63 10.89 8.82
CA PRO A 137 18.34 12.13 8.49
C PRO A 137 19.86 11.94 8.47
N ASP A 138 20.35 10.87 9.09
CA ASP A 138 21.72 10.39 9.14
C ASP A 138 21.73 8.93 9.61
N LEU A 139 22.86 8.25 9.44
CA LEU A 139 23.16 6.96 10.04
C LEU A 139 24.29 7.07 11.07
N ALA A 140 24.06 7.83 12.15
CA ALA A 140 24.93 7.81 13.33
C ALA A 140 25.05 6.39 13.91
N ASP A 141 26.14 6.10 14.62
CA ASP A 141 26.44 4.72 15.05
C ASP A 141 25.37 4.13 15.97
N ALA A 142 24.75 4.96 16.81
CA ALA A 142 23.63 4.54 17.63
C ALA A 142 22.44 4.01 16.79
N LYS A 143 22.16 4.62 15.63
CA LYS A 143 21.08 4.16 14.74
C LYS A 143 21.48 2.88 14.01
N VAL A 144 22.74 2.78 13.58
CA VAL A 144 23.27 1.56 12.95
C VAL A 144 23.21 0.38 13.94
N ARG A 145 23.64 0.58 15.19
CA ARG A 145 23.55 -0.44 16.24
C ARG A 145 22.10 -0.82 16.55
N ALA A 146 21.18 0.15 16.58
CA ALA A 146 19.76 -0.14 16.76
C ALA A 146 19.17 -0.97 15.61
N ILE A 147 19.50 -0.65 14.35
CA ILE A 147 19.11 -1.45 13.18
C ILE A 147 19.66 -2.87 13.28
N ARG A 148 20.94 -3.00 13.62
CA ARG A 148 21.58 -4.30 13.83
C ARG A 148 20.86 -5.10 14.91
N ARG A 149 20.59 -4.49 16.06
CA ARG A 149 19.85 -5.12 17.16
C ARG A 149 18.45 -5.57 16.75
N LEU A 150 17.71 -4.77 15.95
CA LEU A 150 16.40 -5.18 15.42
C LEU A 150 16.52 -6.43 14.55
N ALA A 151 17.47 -6.43 13.62
CA ALA A 151 17.60 -7.51 12.64
C ALA A 151 18.16 -8.81 13.25
N GLU A 152 19.21 -8.71 14.07
CA GLU A 152 19.90 -9.87 14.66
C GLU A 152 19.18 -10.36 15.93
N GLY A 153 18.69 -9.44 16.77
CA GLY A 153 18.05 -9.79 18.04
C GLY A 153 16.57 -10.16 17.91
N ASP A 154 15.81 -9.41 17.10
CA ASP A 154 14.37 -9.62 16.97
C ASP A 154 13.96 -10.27 15.62
N GLY A 155 14.91 -10.49 14.70
CA GLY A 155 14.59 -10.92 13.33
C GLY A 155 13.90 -9.86 12.47
N LEU A 156 13.84 -8.60 12.92
CA LEU A 156 13.08 -7.53 12.29
C LEU A 156 13.97 -6.70 11.36
N ARG A 157 13.84 -6.91 10.05
CA ARG A 157 14.49 -6.09 9.01
C ARG A 157 13.57 -4.94 8.58
N ILE A 158 14.07 -3.72 8.64
CA ILE A 158 13.31 -2.52 8.26
C ILE A 158 13.62 -2.06 6.83
N ASN A 159 12.71 -1.26 6.25
CA ASN A 159 13.00 -0.50 5.04
C ASN A 159 13.52 0.89 5.43
N VAL A 160 14.54 1.36 4.74
CA VAL A 160 15.23 2.63 5.00
C VAL A 160 14.94 3.61 3.87
N LEU A 161 14.54 4.84 4.22
CA LEU A 161 14.59 5.98 3.31
C LEU A 161 15.71 6.93 3.76
N ILE A 162 16.51 7.37 2.79
CA ILE A 162 17.57 8.35 3.03
C ILE A 162 17.68 9.33 1.86
N SER A 163 17.99 10.59 2.13
CA SER A 163 18.14 11.60 1.09
C SER A 163 19.53 11.57 0.47
N TYR A 164 19.61 11.80 -0.83
CA TYR A 164 20.87 12.08 -1.52
C TYR A 164 21.64 13.24 -0.89
N LEU A 165 20.94 14.30 -0.45
CA LEU A 165 21.61 15.44 0.20
C LEU A 165 22.26 15.05 1.54
N THR A 166 21.67 14.11 2.28
CA THR A 166 22.30 13.52 3.47
C THR A 166 23.58 12.78 3.11
N ILE A 167 23.55 11.96 2.06
CA ILE A 167 24.73 11.21 1.60
C ILE A 167 25.82 12.17 1.11
N LYS A 168 25.45 13.16 0.29
CA LYS A 168 26.38 14.17 -0.24
C LYS A 168 27.03 14.98 0.89
N GLY A 169 26.26 15.40 1.89
CA GLY A 169 26.79 16.15 3.04
C GLY A 169 27.61 15.30 4.02
N LYS A 170 27.38 13.98 4.07
CA LYS A 170 28.11 13.04 4.94
C LYS A 170 28.38 11.72 4.22
N PRO A 171 29.47 11.64 3.43
CA PRO A 171 29.78 10.46 2.59
C PRO A 171 29.89 9.14 3.36
N SER A 172 30.30 9.17 4.64
CA SER A 172 30.33 7.97 5.50
C SER A 172 28.97 7.28 5.67
N THR A 173 27.87 8.00 5.42
CA THR A 173 26.51 7.44 5.37
C THR A 173 26.36 6.38 4.29
N LEU A 174 26.97 6.58 3.11
CA LEU A 174 26.93 5.62 2.01
C LEU A 174 27.60 4.30 2.41
N HIS A 175 28.80 4.38 3.00
CA HIS A 175 29.53 3.20 3.47
C HIS A 175 28.70 2.40 4.49
N LYS A 176 28.03 3.09 5.43
CA LYS A 176 27.15 2.44 6.41
C LYS A 176 25.94 1.76 5.75
N LEU A 177 25.31 2.38 4.75
CA LEU A 177 24.22 1.75 3.99
C LEU A 177 24.68 0.48 3.26
N VAL A 178 25.84 0.55 2.60
CA VAL A 178 26.44 -0.61 1.91
C VAL A 178 26.68 -1.74 2.90
N THR A 179 27.24 -1.46 4.07
CA THR A 179 27.48 -2.45 5.13
C THR A 179 26.19 -3.04 5.68
N LEU A 180 25.16 -2.23 5.93
CA LEU A 180 23.85 -2.73 6.39
C LEU A 180 23.21 -3.65 5.34
N ARG A 181 23.31 -3.31 4.05
CA ARG A 181 22.78 -4.11 2.94
C ARG A 181 23.54 -5.42 2.76
N SER A 182 24.88 -5.39 2.74
CA SER A 182 25.71 -6.59 2.55
C SER A 182 25.53 -7.60 3.67
N ARG A 183 25.32 -7.13 4.89
CA ARG A 183 25.01 -7.96 6.07
C ARG A 183 23.54 -8.37 6.18
N LYS A 184 22.69 -8.02 5.21
CA LYS A 184 21.24 -8.33 5.20
C LYS A 184 20.50 -7.84 6.47
N LEU A 185 20.93 -6.71 7.04
CA LEU A 185 20.33 -6.10 8.25
C LEU A 185 19.14 -5.19 7.94
N ILE A 186 18.95 -4.83 6.68
CA ILE A 186 17.82 -4.03 6.18
C ILE A 186 17.18 -4.74 5.00
N SER A 187 15.87 -4.54 4.83
CA SER A 187 15.09 -5.20 3.78
C SER A 187 15.19 -4.44 2.46
N ARG A 188 14.79 -3.16 2.45
CA ARG A 188 14.83 -2.30 1.26
C ARG A 188 15.42 -0.93 1.53
N ILE A 189 15.98 -0.30 0.49
CA ILE A 189 16.50 1.07 0.51
C ILE A 189 15.78 1.91 -0.55
N MET A 190 15.18 3.01 -0.10
CA MET A 190 14.68 4.08 -0.96
C MET A 190 15.60 5.30 -0.86
N LEU A 191 16.03 5.81 -2.02
CA LEU A 191 16.80 7.05 -2.11
C LEU A 191 15.88 8.21 -2.45
N ASP A 192 15.82 9.21 -1.58
CA ASP A 192 15.06 10.45 -1.79
C ASP A 192 15.93 11.51 -2.48
N SER A 193 15.35 12.29 -3.41
CA SER A 193 16.09 13.30 -4.17
C SER A 193 16.49 14.52 -3.32
N GLY A 194 15.94 14.68 -2.12
CA GLY A 194 16.15 15.82 -1.25
C GLY A 194 15.18 16.97 -1.47
N ALA A 195 14.08 16.75 -2.18
CA ALA A 195 13.05 17.76 -2.49
C ALA A 195 12.50 18.46 -1.25
N TYR A 196 12.47 17.78 -0.09
CA TYR A 196 12.06 18.39 1.18
C TYR A 196 12.91 19.61 1.57
N ASN A 197 14.17 19.69 1.12
CA ASN A 197 15.04 20.83 1.41
C ASN A 197 14.63 22.11 0.65
N LEU A 198 13.78 22.00 -0.37
CA LEU A 198 13.13 23.17 -0.97
C LEU A 198 12.03 23.72 -0.07
N LEU A 199 11.27 22.85 0.63
CA LEU A 199 10.19 23.25 1.52
C LEU A 199 10.71 23.97 2.77
N ASN A 200 11.80 23.48 3.36
CA ASN A 200 12.42 24.10 4.53
C ASN A 200 13.36 25.28 4.18
N ARG A 201 13.46 25.63 2.88
CA ARG A 201 14.32 26.69 2.33
C ARG A 201 15.82 26.52 2.62
N SER A 202 16.28 25.29 2.91
CA SER A 202 17.71 24.99 3.04
C SER A 202 18.45 24.97 1.70
N ILE A 203 17.71 24.88 0.58
CA ILE A 203 18.28 25.02 -0.76
C ILE A 203 17.36 25.84 -1.67
N SER A 204 17.96 26.63 -2.57
CA SER A 204 17.21 27.37 -3.59
C SER A 204 16.75 26.47 -4.73
N LEU A 205 15.72 26.89 -5.47
CA LEU A 205 15.24 26.17 -6.65
C LEU A 205 16.32 26.04 -7.73
N LYS A 206 17.16 27.08 -7.90
CA LYS A 206 18.29 27.11 -8.85
C LYS A 206 19.36 26.07 -8.46
N SER A 207 19.76 26.07 -7.20
CA SER A 207 20.76 25.13 -6.67
C SER A 207 20.24 23.69 -6.74
N TYR A 208 18.98 23.44 -6.40
CA TYR A 208 18.39 22.10 -6.50
C TYR A 208 18.34 21.61 -7.94
N ARG A 209 18.05 22.49 -8.91
CA ARG A 209 18.10 22.15 -10.34
C ARG A 209 19.49 21.69 -10.78
N GLN A 210 20.55 22.32 -10.29
CA GLN A 210 21.93 21.96 -10.62
C GLN A 210 22.27 20.57 -10.08
N LEU A 211 21.79 20.24 -8.86
CA LEU A 211 22.00 18.94 -8.24
C LEU A 211 21.35 17.77 -8.97
N ILE A 212 20.35 17.99 -9.82
CA ILE A 212 19.65 16.90 -10.54
C ILE A 212 20.63 16.07 -11.37
N ASN A 213 21.59 16.72 -12.03
CA ASN A 213 22.59 16.01 -12.84
C ASN A 213 23.54 15.19 -11.95
N GLU A 214 24.00 15.77 -10.85
CA GLU A 214 24.87 15.05 -9.90
C GLU A 214 24.15 13.86 -9.27
N TYR A 215 22.87 14.04 -8.91
CA TYR A 215 22.00 12.98 -8.39
C TYR A 215 21.80 11.85 -9.40
N ALA A 216 21.54 12.19 -10.67
CA ALA A 216 21.42 11.20 -11.75
C ALA A 216 22.70 10.36 -11.91
N ASN A 217 23.86 11.01 -11.96
CA ASN A 217 25.15 10.32 -12.05
C ASN A 217 25.39 9.42 -10.83
N PHE A 218 25.08 9.91 -9.63
CA PHE A 218 25.21 9.14 -8.40
C PHE A 218 24.37 7.85 -8.44
N ILE A 219 23.13 7.93 -8.92
CA ILE A 219 22.24 6.76 -9.03
C ILE A 219 22.75 5.75 -10.05
N ILE A 220 23.23 6.20 -11.21
CA ILE A 220 23.79 5.32 -12.24
C ILE A 220 24.95 4.51 -11.64
N SER A 221 25.87 5.16 -10.93
CA SER A 221 27.02 4.50 -10.30
C SER A 221 26.65 3.56 -9.16
N HIS A 222 25.51 3.77 -8.50
CA HIS A 222 25.09 3.01 -7.30
C HIS A 222 23.77 2.25 -7.49
N GLN A 223 23.38 1.95 -8.74
CA GLN A 223 22.07 1.42 -9.07
C GLN A 223 21.71 0.10 -8.37
N LYS A 224 22.71 -0.70 -7.99
CA LYS A 224 22.52 -1.99 -7.30
C LYS A 224 22.16 -1.82 -5.82
N LEU A 225 22.51 -0.69 -5.21
CA LEU A 225 22.28 -0.44 -3.78
C LEU A 225 20.81 -0.11 -3.49
N PHE A 226 20.17 0.66 -4.37
CA PHE A 226 18.83 1.20 -4.15
C PHE A 226 17.76 0.33 -4.80
N ASP A 227 16.72 0.00 -4.04
CA ASP A 227 15.54 -0.74 -4.54
C ASP A 227 14.54 0.23 -5.15
N ARG A 228 14.44 1.44 -4.59
CA ARG A 228 13.60 2.52 -5.09
C ARG A 228 14.37 3.84 -5.15
N VAL A 229 14.10 4.64 -6.17
CA VAL A 229 14.73 5.94 -6.39
C VAL A 229 13.64 6.98 -6.65
N VAL A 230 13.54 7.95 -5.75
CA VAL A 230 12.61 9.07 -5.90
C VAL A 230 13.14 10.01 -6.97
N VAL A 231 12.30 10.24 -7.98
CA VAL A 231 12.61 11.14 -9.08
C VAL A 231 12.45 12.60 -8.61
N PRO A 232 13.38 13.51 -8.95
CA PRO A 232 13.33 14.88 -8.46
C PRO A 232 12.01 15.58 -8.78
N ASP A 233 11.35 16.04 -7.72
CA ASP A 233 10.11 16.80 -7.76
C ASP A 233 10.26 18.16 -7.08
N VAL A 234 9.24 19.00 -7.23
CA VAL A 234 9.18 20.32 -6.58
C VAL A 234 7.90 20.41 -5.76
N PRO A 235 8.01 20.42 -4.42
CA PRO A 235 6.85 20.38 -3.56
C PRO A 235 5.86 21.51 -3.83
N ASN A 236 4.58 21.15 -3.93
CA ASN A 236 3.47 22.06 -4.24
C ASN A 236 3.54 22.77 -5.61
N ASP A 237 4.42 22.35 -6.53
CA ASP A 237 4.54 22.88 -7.89
C ASP A 237 4.48 21.75 -8.94
N PRO A 238 3.29 21.48 -9.52
CA PRO A 238 3.11 20.46 -10.55
C PRO A 238 3.94 20.71 -11.82
N HIS A 239 4.16 21.97 -12.20
CA HIS A 239 4.83 22.34 -13.44
C HIS A 239 6.33 22.12 -13.33
N LYS A 240 6.94 22.62 -12.25
CA LYS A 240 8.36 22.39 -11.98
C LYS A 240 8.67 20.93 -11.69
N THR A 241 7.74 20.21 -11.06
CA THR A 241 7.86 18.76 -10.88
C THR A 241 7.98 18.02 -12.22
N GLU A 242 7.12 18.33 -13.20
CA GLU A 242 7.21 17.74 -14.54
C GLU A 242 8.53 18.11 -15.23
N GLU A 243 8.94 19.38 -15.16
CA GLU A 243 10.20 19.86 -15.73
C GLU A 243 11.41 19.08 -15.18
N TYR A 244 11.48 18.92 -13.86
CA TYR A 244 12.62 18.29 -13.19
C TYR A 244 12.62 16.77 -13.36
N THR A 245 11.44 16.16 -13.40
CA THR A 245 11.26 14.75 -13.78
C THR A 245 11.80 14.53 -15.20
N LYS A 246 11.42 15.35 -16.19
CA LYS A 246 11.93 15.24 -17.56
C LYS A 246 13.45 15.42 -17.64
N LEU A 247 13.98 16.42 -16.95
CA LEU A 247 15.42 16.68 -16.92
C LEU A 247 16.20 15.48 -16.39
N PHE A 248 15.72 14.90 -15.29
CA PHE A 248 16.32 13.73 -14.67
C PHE A 248 16.23 12.49 -15.58
N LEU A 249 15.06 12.20 -16.14
CA LEU A 249 14.86 11.04 -17.03
C LEU A 249 15.77 11.07 -18.25
N LYS A 250 16.03 12.25 -18.82
CA LYS A 250 17.00 12.40 -19.93
C LYS A 250 18.42 11.98 -19.57
N ARG A 251 18.80 12.05 -18.28
CA ARG A 251 20.14 11.69 -17.81
C ARG A 251 20.28 10.22 -17.43
N ILE A 252 19.19 9.57 -17.03
CA ILE A 252 19.19 8.17 -16.61
C ILE A 252 18.60 7.24 -17.68
N GLN A 253 18.86 7.52 -18.96
CA GLN A 253 18.38 6.67 -20.07
C GLN A 253 18.89 5.23 -19.89
N GLY A 254 18.01 4.24 -20.11
CA GLY A 254 18.32 2.82 -19.91
C GLY A 254 18.29 2.36 -18.44
N PHE A 255 18.10 3.26 -17.47
CA PHE A 255 17.89 2.87 -16.08
C PHE A 255 16.58 2.09 -15.92
N ASN A 256 16.58 1.08 -15.05
CA ASN A 256 15.38 0.28 -14.78
C ASN A 256 14.25 1.16 -14.21
N SER A 257 13.25 1.44 -15.04
CA SER A 257 12.13 2.32 -14.68
C SER A 257 11.26 1.76 -13.55
N GLU A 258 11.26 0.45 -13.33
CA GLU A 258 10.57 -0.17 -12.19
C GLU A 258 11.22 0.21 -10.86
N LYS A 259 12.46 0.72 -10.82
CA LYS A 259 13.03 1.28 -9.58
C LYS A 259 12.57 2.71 -9.31
N LEU A 260 12.00 3.41 -10.28
CA LEU A 260 11.66 4.82 -10.15
C LEU A 260 10.37 5.03 -9.37
N VAL A 261 10.36 6.08 -8.55
CA VAL A 261 9.19 6.62 -7.88
C VAL A 261 8.93 8.01 -8.45
N PHE A 262 7.92 8.14 -9.30
CA PHE A 262 7.47 9.47 -9.76
C PHE A 262 6.67 10.12 -8.64
N VAL A 263 6.80 11.43 -8.43
CA VAL A 263 6.08 12.11 -7.34
C VAL A 263 5.12 13.13 -7.91
N ALA A 264 3.83 12.94 -7.67
CA ALA A 264 2.83 13.95 -7.95
C ALA A 264 2.75 14.97 -6.80
N GLN A 265 2.64 16.24 -7.18
CA GLN A 265 2.64 17.39 -6.27
C GLN A 265 1.40 18.26 -6.52
N GLY A 266 0.95 18.99 -5.50
CA GLY A 266 -0.21 19.87 -5.64
C GLY A 266 -0.68 20.52 -4.34
N ARG A 267 -1.57 21.51 -4.47
CA ARG A 267 -2.22 22.27 -3.37
C ARG A 267 -3.74 22.06 -3.27
N SER A 268 -4.30 21.31 -4.20
CA SER A 268 -5.73 21.00 -4.32
C SER A 268 -5.92 19.73 -5.14
N ILE A 269 -7.06 19.03 -4.99
CA ILE A 269 -7.35 17.81 -5.77
C ILE A 269 -7.14 18.05 -7.28
N ARG A 270 -7.65 19.18 -7.80
CA ARG A 270 -7.50 19.55 -9.22
C ARG A 270 -6.03 19.65 -9.64
N SER A 271 -5.18 20.23 -8.80
CA SER A 271 -3.73 20.33 -9.10
C SER A 271 -3.03 18.97 -9.08
N TYR A 272 -3.40 18.07 -8.15
CA TYR A 272 -2.87 16.70 -8.14
C TYR A 272 -3.31 15.92 -9.38
N VAL A 273 -4.58 16.01 -9.78
CA VAL A 273 -5.08 15.39 -11.01
C VAL A 273 -4.25 15.83 -12.21
N LYS A 274 -4.00 17.14 -12.35
CA LYS A 274 -3.14 17.70 -13.41
C LYS A 274 -1.70 17.17 -13.32
N SER A 275 -1.11 17.13 -12.12
CA SER A 275 0.25 16.61 -11.90
C SER A 275 0.38 15.15 -12.32
N ILE A 276 -0.57 14.30 -11.90
CA ILE A 276 -0.64 12.87 -12.22
C ILE A 276 -0.77 12.67 -13.74
N GLN A 277 -1.66 13.42 -14.39
CA GLN A 277 -1.82 13.37 -15.85
C GLN A 277 -0.55 13.80 -16.60
N ARG A 278 0.13 14.86 -16.15
CA ARG A 278 1.39 15.32 -16.72
C ARG A 278 2.47 14.26 -16.62
N LEU A 279 2.64 13.65 -15.45
CA LEU A 279 3.60 12.57 -15.23
C LEU A 279 3.29 11.34 -16.09
N LYS A 280 2.00 10.98 -16.25
CA LYS A 280 1.59 9.84 -17.07
C LYS A 280 1.95 10.01 -18.56
N ARG A 281 1.99 11.24 -19.07
CA ARG A 281 2.36 11.57 -20.47
C ARG A 281 3.85 11.48 -20.75
N LEU A 282 4.70 11.22 -19.75
CA LEU A 282 6.15 11.12 -19.94
C LEU A 282 6.58 9.81 -20.63
N ASN A 283 5.65 8.91 -20.97
CA ASN A 283 5.88 7.62 -21.63
C ASN A 283 6.95 6.73 -20.94
N VAL A 284 7.21 6.97 -19.66
CA VAL A 284 8.02 6.11 -18.80
C VAL A 284 7.09 5.55 -17.72
N SER A 285 7.08 4.23 -17.57
CA SER A 285 6.28 3.55 -16.55
C SER A 285 7.14 3.42 -15.28
N PRO A 286 6.87 4.21 -14.22
CA PRO A 286 7.58 4.06 -12.96
C PRO A 286 7.09 2.80 -12.24
N GLY A 287 7.93 2.22 -11.39
CA GLY A 287 7.49 1.12 -10.53
C GLY A 287 6.55 1.56 -9.41
N VAL A 288 6.55 2.85 -9.04
CA VAL A 288 5.70 3.42 -7.99
C VAL A 288 5.29 4.84 -8.36
N ILE A 289 4.04 5.23 -8.04
CA ILE A 289 3.59 6.62 -8.06
C ILE A 289 3.47 7.15 -6.63
N GLY A 290 4.24 8.17 -6.32
CA GLY A 290 4.27 8.85 -5.05
C GLY A 290 3.37 10.08 -4.99
N ILE A 291 2.77 10.35 -3.84
CA ILE A 291 2.01 11.57 -3.56
C ILE A 291 2.73 12.36 -2.46
N GLY A 292 3.33 13.49 -2.84
CA GLY A 292 4.00 14.42 -1.92
C GLY A 292 3.19 15.70 -1.68
N GLY A 293 3.64 16.57 -0.77
CA GLY A 293 3.04 17.91 -0.58
C GLY A 293 1.67 17.95 0.10
N ILE A 294 1.21 16.86 0.72
CA ILE A 294 -0.14 16.75 1.29
C ILE A 294 -0.34 17.42 2.67
N ASP A 295 0.64 18.18 3.18
CA ASP A 295 0.59 18.72 4.54
C ASP A 295 -0.60 19.65 4.80
N HIS A 296 -1.06 20.38 3.79
CA HIS A 296 -2.24 21.22 3.90
C HIS A 296 -3.53 20.41 4.16
N PHE A 297 -3.68 19.24 3.52
CA PHE A 297 -4.78 18.32 3.82
C PHE A 297 -4.62 17.68 5.19
N LYS A 298 -3.38 17.30 5.59
CA LYS A 298 -3.10 16.72 6.91
C LYS A 298 -3.51 17.66 8.03
N ARG A 299 -3.15 18.95 7.93
CA ARG A 299 -3.49 19.98 8.93
C ARG A 299 -5.00 20.15 9.09
N ARG A 300 -5.75 20.09 7.99
CA ARG A 300 -7.21 20.16 7.97
C ARG A 300 -7.90 18.83 8.28
N ARG A 301 -7.13 17.75 8.48
CA ARG A 301 -7.64 16.37 8.65
C ARG A 301 -8.57 15.95 7.50
N ASP A 302 -8.34 16.45 6.29
CA ASP A 302 -9.13 16.15 5.11
C ASP A 302 -8.68 14.82 4.48
N TRP A 303 -9.02 13.73 5.17
CA TRP A 303 -8.68 12.37 4.74
C TRP A 303 -9.34 12.00 3.42
N GLY A 304 -10.56 12.48 3.19
CA GLY A 304 -11.33 12.19 1.98
C GLY A 304 -10.65 12.71 0.72
N SER A 305 -10.08 13.93 0.76
CA SER A 305 -9.31 14.47 -0.37
C SER A 305 -8.02 13.68 -0.62
N ILE A 306 -7.29 13.29 0.43
CA ILE A 306 -6.08 12.48 0.29
C ILE A 306 -6.43 11.14 -0.37
N VAL A 307 -7.49 10.46 0.09
CA VAL A 307 -7.95 9.18 -0.48
C VAL A 307 -8.36 9.33 -1.95
N LYS A 308 -9.06 10.41 -2.33
CA LYS A 308 -9.40 10.68 -3.73
C LYS A 308 -8.15 10.80 -4.61
N ILE A 309 -7.12 11.50 -4.13
CA ILE A 309 -5.85 11.67 -4.84
C ILE A 309 -5.13 10.32 -5.01
N LEU A 310 -5.01 9.55 -3.92
CA LEU A 310 -4.39 8.22 -3.92
C LEU A 310 -5.08 7.27 -4.91
N ASN A 311 -6.41 7.19 -4.85
CA ASN A 311 -7.20 6.34 -5.75
C ASN A 311 -7.06 6.75 -7.22
N TYR A 312 -7.02 8.05 -7.50
CA TYR A 312 -6.82 8.55 -8.86
C TYR A 312 -5.41 8.24 -9.38
N ALA A 313 -4.38 8.37 -8.55
CA ALA A 313 -3.02 7.98 -8.93
C ALA A 313 -2.92 6.48 -9.22
N ALA A 314 -3.50 5.65 -8.36
CA ALA A 314 -3.57 4.20 -8.54
C ALA A 314 -4.28 3.82 -9.85
N SER A 315 -5.40 4.45 -10.17
CA SER A 315 -6.15 4.16 -11.39
C SER A 315 -5.44 4.62 -12.66
N CYS A 316 -4.77 5.78 -12.64
CA CYS A 316 -4.05 6.32 -13.80
C CYS A 316 -2.79 5.53 -14.15
N PHE A 317 -2.03 5.08 -13.14
CA PHE A 317 -0.78 4.37 -13.37
C PHE A 317 -0.92 2.86 -13.37
N GLY A 318 -1.88 2.30 -12.62
CA GLY A 318 -1.95 0.86 -12.39
C GLY A 318 -0.74 0.34 -11.60
N LYS A 319 -0.10 1.19 -10.78
CA LYS A 319 1.15 0.93 -10.06
C LYS A 319 0.97 1.08 -8.53
N PRO A 320 1.89 0.56 -7.70
CA PRO A 320 2.01 0.90 -6.28
C PRO A 320 1.92 2.40 -6.01
N VAL A 321 1.14 2.77 -4.99
CA VAL A 321 1.06 4.16 -4.53
C VAL A 321 1.86 4.35 -3.24
N HIS A 322 2.80 5.31 -3.27
CA HIS A 322 3.57 5.74 -2.11
C HIS A 322 3.01 7.04 -1.53
N LEU A 323 2.76 7.10 -0.24
CA LEU A 323 2.36 8.33 0.43
C LEU A 323 3.55 8.98 1.15
N PHE A 324 3.94 10.17 0.72
CA PHE A 324 5.09 10.86 1.32
C PHE A 324 4.77 11.55 2.64
N GLY A 325 5.66 11.37 3.63
CA GLY A 325 5.56 11.96 4.94
C GLY A 325 4.34 11.50 5.74
N ALA A 326 4.02 10.21 5.70
CA ALA A 326 2.92 9.65 6.48
C ALA A 326 3.20 9.76 7.98
N THR A 327 2.13 9.97 8.76
CA THR A 327 2.16 9.96 10.22
C THR A 327 1.45 8.71 10.73
N ARG A 328 1.66 8.36 12.01
CA ARG A 328 0.89 7.27 12.64
C ARG A 328 -0.62 7.46 12.53
N THR A 329 -1.10 8.70 12.63
CA THR A 329 -2.53 9.03 12.46
C THR A 329 -3.01 8.72 11.05
N ILE A 330 -2.21 9.04 10.02
CA ILE A 330 -2.53 8.73 8.63
C ILE A 330 -2.60 7.23 8.41
N LEU A 331 -1.61 6.48 8.89
CA LEU A 331 -1.62 5.02 8.82
C LEU A 331 -2.88 4.43 9.44
N LYS A 332 -3.24 4.89 10.65
CA LYS A 332 -4.44 4.43 11.35
C LYS A 332 -5.75 4.77 10.62
N ARG A 333 -5.81 5.90 9.91
CA ARG A 333 -7.05 6.40 9.29
C ARG A 333 -7.23 5.91 7.87
N ILE A 334 -6.16 5.93 7.06
CA ILE A 334 -6.21 5.71 5.62
C ILE A 334 -5.06 4.82 5.11
N GLY A 335 -4.36 4.10 5.99
CA GLY A 335 -3.24 3.22 5.63
C GLY A 335 -3.58 2.15 4.58
N MET A 336 -4.86 1.79 4.48
CA MET A 336 -5.34 0.82 3.49
C MET A 336 -5.45 1.37 2.06
N PHE A 337 -5.31 2.67 1.84
CA PHE A 337 -5.45 3.31 0.52
C PHE A 337 -4.12 3.54 -0.21
N PHE A 338 -3.01 3.08 0.37
CA PHE A 338 -1.68 3.15 -0.26
C PHE A 338 -0.89 1.89 0.04
N ASP A 339 0.12 1.64 -0.78
CA ASP A 339 0.94 0.41 -0.73
C ASP A 339 2.23 0.61 0.04
N CYS A 340 2.76 1.82 0.04
CA CYS A 340 3.96 2.18 0.77
C CYS A 340 3.88 3.60 1.28
N CYS A 341 4.67 3.91 2.31
CA CYS A 341 4.84 5.27 2.80
C CYS A 341 6.20 5.44 3.43
N ASP A 342 6.64 6.68 3.55
CA ASP A 342 7.75 7.03 4.40
C ASP A 342 7.29 7.73 5.68
N MET A 343 8.06 7.51 6.74
CA MET A 343 7.77 8.05 8.05
C MET A 343 9.02 8.64 8.69
N ALA A 344 8.99 9.94 8.92
CA ALA A 344 9.93 10.64 9.80
C ALA A 344 9.38 10.80 11.23
N SER A 345 8.09 10.50 11.47
CA SER A 345 7.44 10.83 12.75
C SER A 345 7.99 10.05 13.96
N TRP A 346 8.62 8.89 13.74
CA TRP A 346 9.28 8.13 14.80
C TRP A 346 10.48 8.90 15.39
N LEU A 347 11.09 9.82 14.63
CA LEU A 347 12.18 10.67 15.11
C LEU A 347 11.75 11.59 16.27
N TYR A 348 10.45 11.91 16.37
CA TYR A 348 9.94 12.70 17.49
C TYR A 348 10.02 11.94 18.82
N ASP A 349 9.94 10.62 18.80
CA ASP A 349 9.99 9.79 20.01
C ASP A 349 11.41 9.68 20.58
N ILE A 350 12.45 9.88 19.77
CA ILE A 350 13.86 9.80 20.22
C ILE A 350 14.46 11.15 20.61
N ARG A 351 13.69 12.25 20.51
CA ARG A 351 14.12 13.57 20.99
C ARG A 351 14.28 13.53 22.50
N PHE A 352 15.28 14.25 23.01
CA PHE A 352 15.70 14.20 24.42
C PHE A 352 14.53 14.23 25.43
N ARG A 353 13.55 15.13 25.23
CA ARG A 353 12.38 15.28 26.12
C ARG A 353 11.39 14.10 26.13
N ARG A 354 11.48 13.16 25.18
CA ARG A 354 10.61 11.97 25.06
C ARG A 354 11.35 10.65 25.25
N ARG A 355 12.67 10.67 25.45
CA ARG A 355 13.45 9.45 25.75
C ARG A 355 13.03 8.83 27.09
N SER A 356 12.63 9.67 28.04
CA SER A 356 12.03 9.25 29.31
C SER A 356 10.72 8.48 29.10
N GLU A 357 9.86 8.90 28.16
CA GLU A 357 8.62 8.16 27.82
C GLU A 357 8.88 6.77 27.20
N LEU A 358 10.09 6.54 26.68
CA LEU A 358 10.52 5.23 26.17
C LEU A 358 11.29 4.42 27.22
N ASN A 359 11.58 4.95 28.41
CA ASN A 359 12.51 4.35 29.38
C ASN A 359 13.87 3.99 28.75
N ALA A 360 14.36 4.81 27.80
CA ALA A 360 15.59 4.55 27.08
C ALA A 360 16.76 5.37 27.64
N LEU A 361 17.81 4.68 28.11
CA LEU A 361 19.01 5.28 28.68
C LEU A 361 20.02 5.72 27.61
N THR A 362 19.98 5.11 26.42
CA THR A 362 20.89 5.43 25.32
C THR A 362 20.16 5.82 24.04
N SER A 363 20.83 6.59 23.16
CA SER A 363 20.30 6.94 21.83
C SER A 363 19.99 5.70 20.97
N GLU A 364 20.74 4.61 21.18
CA GLU A 364 20.52 3.33 20.50
C GLU A 364 19.21 2.69 20.98
N GLN A 365 19.02 2.56 22.31
CA GLN A 365 17.79 2.04 22.90
C GLN A 365 16.57 2.85 22.48
N ALA A 366 16.67 4.18 22.49
CA ALA A 366 15.59 5.06 22.06
C ALA A 366 15.22 4.81 20.58
N THR A 367 16.22 4.68 19.71
CA THR A 367 16.01 4.37 18.28
C THR A 367 15.34 3.02 18.10
N TYR A 368 15.87 1.98 18.75
CA TYR A 368 15.32 0.62 18.73
C TYR A 368 13.83 0.61 19.17
N MET A 369 13.53 1.24 20.31
CA MET A 369 12.19 1.29 20.87
C MET A 369 11.22 2.13 20.01
N ALA A 370 11.65 3.27 19.48
CA ALA A 370 10.80 4.11 18.63
C ALA A 370 10.41 3.41 17.31
N ILE A 371 11.34 2.67 16.71
CA ILE A 371 11.07 1.87 15.51
C ILE A 371 10.11 0.73 15.85
N LYS A 372 10.38 -0.04 16.92
CA LYS A 372 9.45 -1.09 17.39
C LYS A 372 8.07 -0.53 17.69
N LYS A 373 7.95 0.55 18.45
CA LYS A 373 6.68 1.23 18.73
C LYS A 373 5.95 1.55 17.43
N THR A 374 6.65 2.06 16.42
CA THR A 374 6.05 2.34 15.10
C THR A 374 5.60 1.07 14.37
N LEU A 375 6.35 -0.02 14.45
CA LEU A 375 5.94 -1.29 13.84
C LEU A 375 4.74 -1.90 14.60
N PHE A 376 4.81 -1.99 15.94
CA PHE A 376 3.89 -2.74 16.79
C PHE A 376 2.65 -1.96 17.25
N GLU A 377 2.68 -0.64 17.47
CA GLU A 377 1.43 0.13 17.71
C GLU A 377 0.52 0.15 16.48
N ASN A 378 1.11 -0.05 15.31
CA ASN A 378 0.35 -0.29 14.10
C ASN A 378 -0.11 -1.76 14.02
N MET A 379 0.47 -2.70 14.80
CA MET A 379 0.02 -4.09 14.98
C MET A 379 -1.12 -4.28 15.97
N SER A 380 -1.15 -3.57 17.09
CA SER A 380 -1.96 -3.92 18.27
C SER A 380 -3.43 -3.47 18.27
N ARG A 381 -4.05 -3.15 17.12
CA ARG A 381 -5.49 -2.76 17.06
C ARG A 381 -6.35 -3.50 16.05
N THR A 382 -5.92 -4.67 15.61
CA THR A 382 -6.80 -5.65 14.97
C THR A 382 -6.90 -6.83 15.91
N GLY A 383 -8.00 -6.93 16.67
CA GLY A 383 -8.26 -8.03 17.59
C GLY A 383 -8.11 -9.37 16.88
N MET A 384 -7.00 -10.04 17.18
CA MET A 384 -6.80 -11.48 17.18
C MET A 384 -5.73 -11.76 18.25
N CYS A 385 -6.06 -11.39 19.48
CA CYS A 385 -5.55 -12.06 20.66
C CYS A 385 -6.78 -12.35 21.53
N SER A 386 -7.48 -13.40 21.15
CA SER A 386 -8.30 -14.20 22.04
C SER A 386 -7.99 -15.63 21.65
N ASN A 387 -7.08 -16.24 22.43
CA ASN A 387 -7.28 -17.65 22.74
C ASN A 387 -8.53 -17.75 23.61
#